data_AF-A0A7K2P1A8-F1
#
_entry.id   AF-A0A7K2P1A8-F1
#
_cell.length_a   1.000
_cell.length_b   1.000
_cell.length_c   1.000
_cell.angle_alpha   90.00
_cell.angle_beta   90.00
_cell.angle_gamma   90.00
#
_symmetry.space_group_name_H-M   'P 1'
#
loop_
_entity.id
_entity.type
_entity.pdbx_description
1 polymer ?
#
loop_
_entity_poly.entity_id
_entity_poly.type
_entity_poly.pdbx_seq_one_letter_code
_entity_poly.pdbx_strand_id
1 'polypeptide(L)'
;MTRRQRVAENLNSALHHLLGAHPGTYLIGEDVADPYGGAFKVTRGLSDRFPDRVLSSPLSEGGIAGVGAGLALAGNRSVVEMMFSDFAALAFDPLLNFAAKSVSMYGRRVPMSMVLRCPTGGNRGYGPTHSQSLQKHFLGIPSLHLREVSPFHDNQRVLTAMLDREEPGVLFEDKVLYTRAMYQDGVVDDLFRYEVLADPSETARVFAPDCGPPDWIVLAPGGLTERAVTALRTLLLEEEITCELLVPSQLYPFDSKALLPVLSRADRICVLEDSTADGTWGELLAQQLHEQLWSRLARPVLPLSAEPSIVPTAAHLEHDVLLQPSTIHRAIMEATK
;
A
#
# COMPACT_ATOMS: atom_id res chain seq x y z
N MET A 1 -12.48 -25.30 -11.89
CA MET A 1 -12.17 -23.87 -11.66
C MET A 1 -10.69 -23.76 -11.37
N THR A 2 -9.94 -23.04 -12.19
CA THR A 2 -8.52 -22.72 -11.94
C THR A 2 -8.43 -21.91 -10.65
N ARG A 3 -7.59 -22.34 -9.71
CA ARG A 3 -7.37 -21.62 -8.45
C ARG A 3 -6.81 -20.23 -8.78
N ARG A 4 -7.51 -19.17 -8.34
CA ARG A 4 -7.01 -17.79 -8.46
C ARG A 4 -5.73 -17.65 -7.62
N GLN A 5 -4.72 -17.00 -8.20
CA GLN A 5 -3.45 -16.71 -7.54
C GLN A 5 -3.71 -15.82 -6.32
N ARG A 6 -3.11 -16.15 -5.17
CA ARG A 6 -3.18 -15.28 -3.98
C ARG A 6 -2.19 -14.13 -4.07
N VAL A 7 -2.43 -13.04 -3.34
CA VAL A 7 -1.52 -11.88 -3.29
C VAL A 7 -0.10 -12.30 -2.91
N ALA A 8 0.07 -13.15 -1.89
CA ALA A 8 1.39 -13.66 -1.50
C ALA A 8 2.08 -14.49 -2.62
N GLU A 9 1.30 -15.23 -3.40
CA GLU A 9 1.83 -16.02 -4.53
C GLU A 9 2.21 -15.11 -5.71
N ASN A 10 1.47 -14.01 -5.92
CA ASN A 10 1.79 -12.99 -6.92
C ASN A 10 3.06 -12.23 -6.55
N LEU A 11 3.21 -11.81 -5.28
CA LEU A 11 4.44 -11.20 -4.75
C LEU A 11 5.64 -12.14 -4.85
N ASN A 12 5.49 -13.41 -4.45
CA ASN A 12 6.56 -14.40 -4.59
C ASN A 12 7.00 -14.55 -6.06
N SER A 13 6.04 -14.66 -6.99
CA SER A 13 6.33 -14.72 -8.42
C SER A 13 7.06 -13.48 -8.92
N ALA A 14 6.66 -12.29 -8.46
CA ALA A 14 7.30 -11.03 -8.80
C ALA A 14 8.76 -10.99 -8.32
N LEU A 15 9.04 -11.45 -7.10
CA LEU A 15 10.41 -11.53 -6.56
C LEU A 15 11.27 -12.55 -7.34
N HIS A 16 10.71 -13.71 -7.70
CA HIS A 16 11.39 -14.69 -8.56
C HIS A 16 11.73 -14.11 -9.93
N HIS A 17 10.80 -13.37 -10.54
CA HIS A 17 11.04 -12.70 -11.80
C HIS A 17 12.13 -11.64 -11.67
N LEU A 18 12.02 -10.77 -10.68
CA LEU A 18 12.97 -9.69 -10.43
C LEU A 18 14.40 -10.21 -10.23
N LEU A 19 14.60 -11.22 -9.37
CA LEU A 19 15.90 -11.83 -9.12
C LEU A 19 16.44 -12.58 -10.35
N GLY A 20 15.55 -13.19 -11.14
CA GLY A 20 15.93 -13.90 -12.36
C GLY A 20 16.33 -12.97 -13.51
N ALA A 21 15.61 -11.86 -13.69
CA ALA A 21 15.81 -10.90 -14.77
C ALA A 21 17.01 -9.97 -14.52
N HIS A 22 17.34 -9.71 -13.26
CA HIS A 22 18.39 -8.76 -12.87
C HIS A 22 19.45 -9.43 -11.98
N PRO A 23 20.59 -9.85 -12.54
CA PRO A 23 21.67 -10.51 -11.79
C PRO A 23 22.23 -9.69 -10.61
N GLY A 24 22.15 -8.36 -10.68
CA GLY A 24 22.57 -7.43 -9.61
C GLY A 24 21.51 -7.13 -8.55
N THR A 25 20.42 -7.90 -8.47
CA THR A 25 19.41 -7.75 -7.41
C THR A 25 19.70 -8.65 -6.21
N TYR A 26 19.62 -8.07 -5.01
CA TYR A 26 19.74 -8.78 -3.73
C TYR A 26 18.44 -8.67 -2.94
N LEU A 27 18.10 -9.72 -2.19
CA LEU A 27 17.05 -9.71 -1.17
C LEU A 27 17.68 -9.98 0.20
N ILE A 28 17.46 -9.09 1.15
CA ILE A 28 18.04 -9.20 2.51
C ILE A 28 16.96 -8.99 3.54
N GLY A 29 16.91 -9.85 4.55
CA GLY A 29 16.00 -9.68 5.68
C GLY A 29 16.08 -10.83 6.66
N GLU A 30 15.23 -10.78 7.67
CA GLU A 30 15.18 -11.79 8.72
C GLU A 30 14.39 -13.01 8.25
N ASP A 31 14.95 -14.21 8.46
CA ASP A 31 14.33 -15.49 8.10
C ASP A 31 13.83 -15.61 6.64
N VAL A 32 14.40 -14.83 5.72
CA VAL A 32 13.98 -14.81 4.31
C VAL A 32 14.38 -16.09 3.55
N ALA A 33 15.41 -16.80 4.03
CA ALA A 33 15.90 -18.03 3.41
C ALA A 33 15.06 -19.27 3.75
N ASP A 34 15.02 -20.22 2.83
CA ASP A 34 14.46 -21.55 3.00
C ASP A 34 15.24 -22.37 4.06
N PRO A 35 14.58 -23.31 4.78
CA PRO A 35 13.20 -23.76 4.60
C PRO A 35 12.13 -22.85 5.23
N TYR A 36 12.54 -21.77 5.91
CA TYR A 36 11.57 -20.84 6.49
C TYR A 36 10.88 -20.05 5.38
N GLY A 37 11.63 -19.40 4.49
CA GLY A 37 11.10 -18.72 3.29
C GLY A 37 10.26 -17.49 3.63
N GLY A 38 10.64 -16.76 4.69
CA GLY A 38 9.97 -15.56 5.19
C GLY A 38 8.83 -15.85 6.17
N ALA A 39 8.54 -14.88 7.04
CA ALA A 39 7.49 -14.97 8.07
C ALA A 39 6.11 -15.29 7.47
N PHE A 40 5.82 -14.73 6.30
CA PHE A 40 4.55 -14.91 5.58
C PHE A 40 4.68 -15.82 4.35
N LYS A 41 5.81 -16.53 4.20
CA LYS A 41 6.12 -17.42 3.07
C LYS A 41 6.22 -16.72 1.71
N VAL A 42 6.37 -15.40 1.69
CA VAL A 42 6.50 -14.61 0.46
C VAL A 42 7.84 -14.84 -0.24
N THR A 43 8.90 -15.19 0.48
CA THR A 43 10.24 -15.44 -0.10
C THR A 43 10.56 -16.92 -0.30
N ARG A 44 9.58 -17.82 -0.11
CA ARG A 44 9.76 -19.26 -0.29
C ARG A 44 10.38 -19.61 -1.65
N GLY A 45 11.38 -20.48 -1.63
CA GLY A 45 12.11 -21.00 -2.79
C GLY A 45 13.08 -20.00 -3.41
N LEU A 46 13.19 -18.77 -2.90
CA LEU A 46 14.10 -17.77 -3.47
C LEU A 46 15.56 -18.09 -3.12
N SER A 47 15.87 -18.48 -1.89
CA SER A 47 17.27 -18.76 -1.51
C SER A 47 17.79 -20.07 -2.09
N ASP A 48 16.91 -21.06 -2.30
CA ASP A 48 17.31 -22.28 -3.01
C ASP A 48 17.73 -21.97 -4.46
N ARG A 49 17.05 -21.02 -5.10
CA ARG A 49 17.29 -20.63 -6.49
C ARG A 49 18.40 -19.58 -6.64
N PHE A 50 18.57 -18.70 -5.66
CA PHE A 50 19.47 -17.55 -5.69
C PHE A 50 20.30 -17.43 -4.37
N PRO A 51 21.09 -18.45 -4.02
CA PRO A 51 21.71 -18.58 -2.69
C PRO A 51 22.63 -17.42 -2.31
N ASP A 52 23.38 -16.87 -3.27
CA ASP A 52 24.32 -15.77 -3.02
C ASP A 52 23.66 -14.38 -2.99
N ARG A 53 22.35 -14.31 -3.24
CA ARG A 53 21.61 -13.04 -3.39
C ARG A 53 20.39 -12.92 -2.49
N VAL A 54 19.94 -14.01 -1.88
CA VAL A 54 18.84 -14.03 -0.90
C VAL A 54 19.44 -14.37 0.46
N LEU A 55 19.67 -13.33 1.26
CA LEU A 55 20.54 -13.39 2.43
C LEU A 55 19.74 -13.17 3.70
N SER A 56 19.74 -14.17 4.58
CA SER A 56 19.23 -13.99 5.94
C SER A 56 20.17 -13.10 6.75
N SER A 57 19.60 -12.17 7.53
CA SER A 57 20.32 -11.28 8.42
C SER A 57 20.10 -11.61 9.89
N PRO A 58 20.98 -11.13 10.80
CA PRO A 58 20.63 -10.98 12.21
C PRO A 58 19.45 -10.02 12.41
N LEU A 59 18.84 -10.05 13.61
CA LEU A 59 17.82 -9.09 14.04
C LEU A 59 18.45 -7.71 14.28
N SER A 60 18.50 -6.88 13.23
CA SER A 60 19.14 -5.57 13.27
C SER A 60 18.67 -4.71 12.10
N GLU A 61 17.45 -4.22 12.17
CA GLU A 61 16.73 -3.56 11.08
C GLU A 61 17.48 -2.34 10.52
N GLY A 62 18.08 -1.54 11.39
CA GLY A 62 18.96 -0.44 10.97
C GLY A 62 20.17 -0.93 10.16
N GLY A 63 20.77 -2.05 10.56
CA GLY A 63 21.86 -2.70 9.82
C GLY A 63 21.38 -3.28 8.48
N ILE A 64 20.22 -3.95 8.46
CA ILE A 64 19.62 -4.52 7.25
C ILE A 64 19.35 -3.42 6.22
N ALA A 65 18.67 -2.34 6.64
CA ALA A 65 18.38 -1.21 5.77
C ALA A 65 19.66 -0.49 5.31
N GLY A 66 20.65 -0.34 6.19
CA GLY A 66 21.96 0.22 5.85
C GLY A 66 22.71 -0.59 4.80
N VAL A 67 22.73 -1.92 4.91
CA VAL A 67 23.34 -2.81 3.90
C VAL A 67 22.58 -2.72 2.58
N GLY A 68 21.25 -2.74 2.61
CA GLY A 68 20.42 -2.58 1.41
C GLY A 68 20.67 -1.25 0.68
N ALA A 69 20.77 -0.15 1.43
CA ALA A 69 21.12 1.16 0.89
C ALA A 69 22.56 1.19 0.36
N GLY A 70 23.51 0.57 1.05
CA GLY A 70 24.90 0.45 0.60
C GLY A 70 25.05 -0.33 -0.71
N LEU A 71 24.29 -1.42 -0.88
CA LEU A 71 24.23 -2.17 -2.14
C LEU A 71 23.67 -1.31 -3.28
N ALA A 72 22.60 -0.57 -3.03
CA ALA A 72 22.02 0.35 -4.00
C ALA A 72 23.01 1.43 -4.42
N LEU A 73 23.71 2.03 -3.44
CA LEU A 73 24.77 3.02 -3.69
C LEU A 73 25.95 2.46 -4.49
N ALA A 74 26.25 1.17 -4.32
CA ALA A 74 27.26 0.45 -5.11
C ALA A 74 26.80 0.06 -6.52
N GLY A 75 25.60 0.45 -6.94
CA GLY A 75 25.05 0.21 -8.28
C GLY A 75 24.25 -1.10 -8.42
N ASN A 76 23.96 -1.79 -7.32
CA ASN A 76 23.08 -2.96 -7.32
C ASN A 76 21.62 -2.55 -7.09
N ARG A 77 20.71 -3.52 -7.20
CA ARG A 77 19.31 -3.39 -6.75
C ARG A 77 19.16 -4.12 -5.43
N SER A 78 18.40 -3.57 -4.49
CA SER A 78 18.14 -4.23 -3.21
C SER A 78 16.65 -4.26 -2.86
N VAL A 79 16.20 -5.42 -2.41
CA VAL A 79 14.92 -5.63 -1.75
C VAL A 79 15.20 -5.97 -0.30
N VAL A 80 14.85 -5.07 0.60
CA VAL A 80 15.02 -5.25 2.04
C VAL A 80 13.69 -5.67 2.65
N GLU A 81 13.65 -6.77 3.38
CA GLU A 81 12.45 -7.23 4.09
C GLU A 81 12.55 -6.91 5.57
N MET A 82 11.59 -6.12 6.06
CA MET A 82 11.31 -6.00 7.49
C MET A 82 10.16 -6.94 7.84
N MET A 83 10.30 -7.68 8.94
CA MET A 83 9.32 -8.70 9.31
C MET A 83 7.92 -8.11 9.57
N PHE A 84 7.87 -6.90 10.15
CA PHE A 84 6.67 -6.11 10.35
C PHE A 84 6.99 -4.62 10.13
N SER A 85 6.02 -3.83 9.67
CA SER A 85 6.18 -2.40 9.47
C SER A 85 6.57 -1.69 10.76
N ASP A 86 6.10 -2.15 11.92
CA ASP A 86 6.45 -1.62 13.25
C ASP A 86 7.98 -1.51 13.43
N PHE A 87 8.74 -2.47 12.89
CA PHE A 87 10.19 -2.50 12.97
C PHE A 87 10.91 -1.60 11.96
N ALA A 88 10.17 -1.05 10.98
CA ALA A 88 10.70 0.00 10.10
C ALA A 88 11.07 1.27 10.89
N ALA A 89 10.56 1.44 12.11
CA ALA A 89 11.01 2.49 13.04
C ALA A 89 12.51 2.38 13.36
N LEU A 90 13.05 1.16 13.48
CA LEU A 90 14.48 0.90 13.72
C LEU A 90 15.32 1.11 12.45
N ALA A 91 14.69 1.05 11.27
CA ALA A 91 15.30 1.31 9.97
C ALA A 91 15.13 2.75 9.47
N PHE A 92 14.50 3.62 10.27
CA PHE A 92 14.10 4.95 9.82
C PHE A 92 15.30 5.83 9.45
N ASP A 93 16.36 5.84 10.26
CA ASP A 93 17.55 6.65 9.99
C ASP A 93 18.28 6.26 8.67
N PRO A 94 18.57 4.97 8.41
CA PRO A 94 19.10 4.54 7.11
C PRO A 94 18.22 4.95 5.92
N LEU A 95 16.89 4.92 6.05
CA LEU A 95 15.98 5.35 4.99
C LEU A 95 16.02 6.88 4.81
N LEU A 96 15.87 7.62 5.91
CA LEU A 96 15.73 9.08 5.92
C LEU A 96 17.03 9.80 5.58
N ASN A 97 18.10 9.50 6.32
CA ASN A 97 19.34 10.27 6.29
C ASN A 97 20.35 9.72 5.31
N PHE A 98 20.30 8.42 5.00
CA PHE A 98 21.23 7.80 4.07
C PHE A 98 20.60 7.56 2.69
N ALA A 99 19.63 6.63 2.57
CA ALA A 99 19.10 6.21 1.28
C ALA A 99 18.47 7.36 0.48
N ALA A 100 17.52 8.08 1.11
CA ALA A 100 16.78 9.16 0.47
C ALA A 100 17.68 10.34 0.07
N LYS A 101 18.63 10.72 0.92
CA LYS A 101 19.54 11.86 0.65
C LYS A 101 20.64 11.52 -0.33
N SER A 102 21.10 10.28 -0.37
CA SER A 102 22.15 9.83 -1.30
C SER A 102 21.79 10.12 -2.75
N VAL A 103 20.50 10.12 -3.09
CA VAL A 103 19.98 10.47 -4.42
C VAL A 103 20.51 11.81 -4.93
N SER A 104 20.66 12.82 -4.07
CA SER A 104 21.00 14.18 -4.49
C SER A 104 22.14 14.85 -3.72
N MET A 105 22.57 14.31 -2.57
CA MET A 105 23.49 15.01 -1.67
C MET A 105 24.93 15.14 -2.20
N TYR A 106 25.30 14.36 -3.23
CA TYR A 106 26.66 14.34 -3.78
C TYR A 106 26.89 15.32 -4.96
N GLY A 107 26.01 16.31 -5.15
CA GLY A 107 26.12 17.31 -6.22
C GLY A 107 25.81 16.78 -7.63
N ARG A 108 25.40 15.52 -7.73
CA ARG A 108 24.84 14.87 -8.92
C ARG A 108 23.76 13.89 -8.49
N ARG A 109 22.86 13.53 -9.40
CA ARG A 109 21.90 12.45 -9.15
C ARG A 109 22.65 11.13 -9.04
N VAL A 110 22.41 10.39 -7.96
CA VAL A 110 22.95 9.04 -7.73
C VAL A 110 21.79 8.04 -7.68
N PRO A 111 21.75 7.04 -8.57
CA PRO A 111 20.75 5.98 -8.51
C PRO A 111 20.76 5.24 -7.17
N MET A 112 19.60 5.12 -6.53
CA MET A 112 19.38 4.41 -5.28
C MET A 112 18.24 3.40 -5.45
N SER A 113 18.49 2.35 -6.24
CA SER A 113 17.50 1.30 -6.56
C SER A 113 17.26 0.36 -5.38
N MET A 114 16.49 0.81 -4.40
CA MET A 114 16.21 0.10 -3.15
C MET A 114 14.71 0.08 -2.89
N VAL A 115 14.18 -1.08 -2.52
CA VAL A 115 12.82 -1.21 -1.98
C VAL A 115 12.89 -1.87 -0.61
N LEU A 116 12.43 -1.19 0.43
CA LEU A 116 12.11 -1.80 1.71
C LEU A 116 10.67 -2.28 1.67
N ARG A 117 10.43 -3.58 1.79
CA ARG A 117 9.09 -4.16 1.92
C ARG A 117 8.80 -4.51 3.38
N CYS A 118 7.57 -4.28 3.82
CA CYS A 118 7.17 -4.59 5.18
C CYS A 118 5.68 -4.97 5.29
N PRO A 119 5.36 -6.08 5.98
CA PRO A 119 3.98 -6.41 6.32
C PRO A 119 3.38 -5.39 7.29
N THR A 120 2.18 -4.88 7.02
CA THR A 120 1.53 -3.82 7.81
C THR A 120 0.09 -4.16 8.21
N GLY A 121 -0.54 -3.29 9.00
CA GLY A 121 -1.96 -3.33 9.34
C GLY A 121 -2.36 -4.34 10.43
N GLY A 122 -3.57 -4.19 10.98
CA GLY A 122 -4.12 -5.08 12.01
C GLY A 122 -5.05 -6.18 11.47
N ASN A 123 -6.15 -6.45 12.18
CA ASN A 123 -7.21 -7.42 11.87
C ASN A 123 -6.77 -8.89 11.87
N ARG A 124 -5.79 -9.18 12.71
CA ARG A 124 -5.22 -10.53 12.89
C ARG A 124 -4.95 -10.85 14.36
N GLY A 125 -5.25 -9.93 15.28
CA GLY A 125 -4.94 -10.09 16.70
C GLY A 125 -3.45 -10.10 17.03
N TYR A 126 -2.60 -9.46 16.22
CA TYR A 126 -1.16 -9.34 16.51
C TYR A 126 -0.86 -8.32 17.61
N GLY A 127 -1.85 -7.49 17.99
CA GLY A 127 -1.75 -6.59 19.12
C GLY A 127 -0.88 -5.36 18.86
N PRO A 128 -0.42 -4.69 19.92
CA PRO A 128 -0.03 -3.28 19.87
C PRO A 128 1.29 -2.98 19.15
N THR A 129 2.16 -3.97 18.97
CA THR A 129 3.53 -3.80 18.44
C THR A 129 3.74 -4.46 17.08
N HIS A 130 2.66 -4.91 16.44
CA HIS A 130 2.71 -5.65 15.19
C HIS A 130 1.53 -5.31 14.28
N SER A 131 0.76 -4.25 14.56
CA SER A 131 -0.50 -3.96 13.87
C SER A 131 -0.60 -2.51 13.39
N GLN A 132 0.49 -1.75 13.52
CA GLN A 132 0.49 -0.34 13.15
C GLN A 132 0.62 -0.17 11.63
N SER A 133 -0.08 0.82 11.11
CA SER A 133 0.10 1.35 9.76
C SER A 133 0.97 2.60 9.87
N LEU A 134 2.22 2.51 9.41
CA LEU A 134 3.24 3.55 9.60
C LEU A 134 3.48 4.44 8.37
N GLN A 135 2.64 4.33 7.35
CA GLN A 135 2.71 5.08 6.09
C GLN A 135 2.95 6.57 6.35
N LYS A 136 2.18 7.15 7.30
CA LYS A 136 2.25 8.59 7.63
C LYS A 136 3.62 9.09 8.06
N HIS A 137 4.45 8.24 8.66
CA HIS A 137 5.77 8.62 9.16
C HIS A 137 6.82 8.80 8.05
N PHE A 138 6.55 8.28 6.86
CA PHE A 138 7.46 8.37 5.72
C PHE A 138 7.05 9.45 4.71
N LEU A 139 5.90 10.10 4.92
CA LEU A 139 5.44 11.20 4.07
C LEU A 139 6.37 12.40 4.19
N GLY A 140 6.57 13.09 3.07
CA GLY A 140 7.37 14.32 3.04
C GLY A 140 8.89 14.09 2.99
N ILE A 141 9.37 12.85 2.99
CA ILE A 141 10.80 12.55 2.83
C ILE A 141 11.18 12.71 1.34
N PRO A 142 12.05 13.67 0.99
CA PRO A 142 12.44 13.88 -0.42
C PRO A 142 13.10 12.64 -1.01
N SER A 143 12.78 12.34 -2.27
CA SER A 143 13.32 11.18 -3.01
C SER A 143 12.97 9.80 -2.42
N LEU A 144 11.99 9.73 -1.52
CA LEU A 144 11.43 8.47 -1.02
C LEU A 144 10.06 8.24 -1.66
N HIS A 145 9.80 7.02 -2.14
CA HIS A 145 8.50 6.62 -2.68
C HIS A 145 7.77 5.67 -1.74
N LEU A 146 6.47 5.86 -1.58
CA LEU A 146 5.64 4.96 -0.79
C LEU A 146 4.61 4.30 -1.70
N ARG A 147 4.52 2.98 -1.62
CA ARG A 147 3.53 2.17 -2.32
C ARG A 147 2.89 1.17 -1.39
N GLU A 148 1.68 0.75 -1.71
CA GLU A 148 0.98 -0.29 -0.95
C GLU A 148 0.40 -1.34 -1.90
N VAL A 149 0.57 -2.61 -1.53
CA VAL A 149 0.07 -3.74 -2.31
C VAL A 149 -1.46 -3.79 -2.24
N SER A 150 -2.10 -4.04 -3.38
CA SER A 150 -3.54 -4.32 -3.44
C SER A 150 -3.81 -5.54 -4.34
N PRO A 151 -4.98 -6.19 -4.22
CA PRO A 151 -5.35 -7.31 -5.08
C PRO A 151 -5.67 -6.90 -6.53
N PHE A 152 -5.62 -5.59 -6.85
CA PHE A 152 -5.92 -5.04 -8.17
C PHE A 152 -4.68 -4.81 -9.04
N HIS A 153 -3.48 -4.79 -8.45
CA HIS A 153 -2.24 -4.45 -9.14
C HIS A 153 -1.33 -5.68 -9.30
N ASP A 154 -0.69 -5.80 -10.46
CA ASP A 154 0.35 -6.80 -10.67
C ASP A 154 1.62 -6.39 -9.91
N ASN A 155 1.99 -7.17 -8.88
CA ASN A 155 3.15 -6.85 -8.05
C ASN A 155 4.48 -6.93 -8.80
N GLN A 156 4.54 -7.65 -9.93
CA GLN A 156 5.73 -7.62 -10.79
C GLN A 156 5.92 -6.22 -11.38
N ARG A 157 4.84 -5.61 -11.87
CA ARG A 157 4.86 -4.23 -12.37
C ARG A 157 5.18 -3.24 -11.26
N VAL A 158 4.53 -3.37 -10.10
CA VAL A 158 4.75 -2.48 -8.96
C VAL A 158 6.22 -2.50 -8.50
N LEU A 159 6.79 -3.67 -8.24
CA LEU A 159 8.19 -3.79 -7.79
C LEU A 159 9.19 -3.31 -8.85
N THR A 160 8.94 -3.64 -10.12
CA THR A 160 9.79 -3.17 -11.22
C THR A 160 9.76 -1.66 -11.33
N ALA A 161 8.56 -1.06 -11.30
CA ALA A 161 8.38 0.39 -11.33
C ALA A 161 9.07 1.08 -10.14
N MET A 162 9.01 0.51 -8.94
CA MET A 162 9.71 1.08 -7.78
C MET A 162 11.23 1.08 -7.96
N LEU A 163 11.82 -0.03 -8.43
CA LEU A 163 13.27 -0.13 -8.59
C LEU A 163 13.78 0.69 -9.78
N ASP A 164 13.04 0.74 -10.88
CA ASP A 164 13.43 1.48 -12.10
C ASP A 164 13.37 3.01 -11.90
N ARG A 165 12.74 3.51 -10.83
CA ARG A 165 12.81 4.92 -10.44
C ARG A 165 14.19 5.34 -9.96
N GLU A 166 15.04 4.37 -9.58
CA GLU A 166 16.38 4.64 -9.04
C GLU A 166 16.35 5.57 -7.81
N GLU A 167 15.28 5.50 -7.03
CA GLU A 167 15.06 6.23 -5.79
C GLU A 167 14.56 5.22 -4.75
N PRO A 168 14.94 5.34 -3.47
CA PRO A 168 14.50 4.38 -2.48
C PRO A 168 12.97 4.43 -2.32
N GLY A 169 12.38 3.28 -2.04
CA GLY A 169 10.96 3.18 -1.76
C GLY A 169 10.61 2.24 -0.62
N VAL A 170 9.44 2.44 -0.04
CA VAL A 170 8.82 1.55 0.93
C VAL A 170 7.57 0.93 0.31
N LEU A 171 7.50 -0.40 0.30
CA LEU A 171 6.34 -1.17 -0.12
C LEU A 171 5.64 -1.73 1.12
N PHE A 172 4.47 -1.19 1.42
CA PHE A 172 3.61 -1.67 2.49
C PHE A 172 2.75 -2.84 2.02
N GLU A 173 2.65 -3.87 2.84
CA GLU A 173 1.96 -5.11 2.48
C GLU A 173 0.99 -5.51 3.58
N ASP A 174 -0.29 -5.18 3.44
CA ASP A 174 -1.28 -5.55 4.45
C ASP A 174 -1.33 -7.08 4.63
N LYS A 175 -1.17 -7.54 5.88
CA LYS A 175 -1.07 -8.97 6.20
C LYS A 175 -2.34 -9.76 5.93
N VAL A 176 -3.51 -9.11 5.92
CA VAL A 176 -4.78 -9.75 5.56
C VAL A 176 -4.80 -10.05 4.07
N LEU A 177 -4.19 -9.21 3.24
CA LEU A 177 -4.18 -9.40 1.78
C LEU A 177 -3.40 -10.64 1.34
N TYR A 178 -2.36 -11.08 2.05
CA TYR A 178 -1.55 -12.24 1.66
C TYR A 178 -2.36 -13.49 1.31
N THR A 179 -3.47 -13.74 1.99
CA THR A 179 -4.34 -14.91 1.76
C THR A 179 -5.46 -14.65 0.77
N ARG A 180 -5.68 -13.40 0.36
CA ARG A 180 -6.72 -13.00 -0.61
C ARG A 180 -6.29 -13.33 -2.03
N ALA A 181 -7.27 -13.55 -2.88
CA ALA A 181 -7.06 -13.77 -4.30
C ALA A 181 -6.79 -12.43 -5.00
N MET A 182 -5.94 -12.45 -6.03
CA MET A 182 -5.87 -11.36 -6.99
C MET A 182 -7.19 -11.25 -7.75
N TYR A 183 -7.63 -10.03 -8.04
CA TYR A 183 -8.68 -9.78 -9.02
C TYR A 183 -8.12 -9.94 -10.44
N GLN A 184 -8.97 -10.41 -11.36
CA GLN A 184 -8.59 -10.70 -12.74
C GLN A 184 -9.74 -10.33 -13.67
N ASP A 185 -9.42 -10.13 -14.94
CA ASP A 185 -10.40 -9.94 -16.03
C ASP A 185 -11.38 -8.78 -15.82
N GLY A 186 -11.00 -7.77 -15.02
CA GLY A 186 -11.84 -6.60 -14.74
C GLY A 186 -13.06 -6.90 -13.87
N VAL A 187 -13.10 -8.06 -13.19
CA VAL A 187 -14.23 -8.50 -12.34
C VAL A 187 -13.83 -8.55 -10.88
N VAL A 188 -14.60 -7.86 -10.04
CA VAL A 188 -14.53 -7.98 -8.58
C VAL A 188 -15.48 -9.07 -8.11
N ASP A 189 -16.77 -8.92 -8.44
CA ASP A 189 -17.86 -9.84 -8.13
C ASP A 189 -19.04 -9.63 -9.12
N ASP A 190 -20.26 -10.04 -8.77
CA ASP A 190 -21.44 -9.87 -9.62
C ASP A 190 -21.88 -8.40 -9.77
N LEU A 191 -21.53 -7.53 -8.82
CA LEU A 191 -21.96 -6.13 -8.74
C LEU A 191 -20.91 -5.15 -9.24
N PHE A 192 -19.62 -5.47 -9.06
CA PHE A 192 -18.52 -4.53 -9.29
C PHE A 192 -17.57 -5.04 -10.38
N ARG A 193 -17.13 -4.09 -11.20
CA ARG A 193 -16.04 -4.23 -12.17
C ARG A 193 -14.88 -3.36 -11.73
N TYR A 194 -13.71 -3.62 -12.30
CA TYR A 194 -12.56 -2.75 -12.10
C TYR A 194 -11.74 -2.55 -13.37
N GLU A 195 -11.07 -1.41 -13.45
CA GLU A 195 -10.06 -1.10 -14.45
C GLU A 195 -8.85 -0.43 -13.77
N VAL A 196 -7.64 -0.60 -14.32
CA VAL A 196 -6.46 0.13 -13.85
C VAL A 196 -6.26 1.34 -14.76
N LEU A 197 -6.29 2.54 -14.17
CA LEU A 197 -6.16 3.78 -14.89
C LEU A 197 -4.70 3.98 -15.36
N ALA A 198 -4.55 4.58 -16.55
CA ALA A 198 -3.25 4.91 -17.12
C ALA A 198 -2.70 6.22 -16.51
N ASP A 199 -2.50 6.23 -15.21
CA ASP A 199 -2.01 7.38 -14.44
C ASP A 199 -0.71 7.05 -13.67
N PRO A 200 0.07 8.06 -13.23
CA PRO A 200 1.36 7.83 -12.55
C PRO A 200 1.27 7.06 -11.22
N SER A 201 0.12 7.07 -10.54
CA SER A 201 -0.13 6.31 -9.31
C SER A 201 -0.60 4.88 -9.55
N GLU A 202 -0.86 4.52 -10.82
CA GLU A 202 -1.46 3.27 -11.26
C GLU A 202 -2.69 2.94 -10.41
N THR A 203 -3.70 3.81 -10.42
CA THR A 203 -4.90 3.66 -9.59
C THR A 203 -5.88 2.69 -10.21
N ALA A 204 -6.31 1.67 -9.47
CA ALA A 204 -7.46 0.86 -9.87
C ALA A 204 -8.78 1.56 -9.51
N ARG A 205 -9.69 1.65 -10.47
CA ARG A 205 -11.06 2.16 -10.30
C ARG A 205 -12.03 1.00 -10.26
N VAL A 206 -12.75 0.85 -9.16
CA VAL A 206 -13.80 -0.13 -8.92
C VAL A 206 -15.16 0.57 -9.00
N PHE A 207 -16.09 0.02 -9.78
CA PHE A 207 -17.38 0.65 -10.06
C PHE A 207 -18.47 -0.39 -10.35
N ALA A 208 -19.73 -0.03 -10.09
CA ALA A 208 -20.87 -0.83 -10.52
C ALA A 208 -21.17 -0.51 -12.01
N PRO A 209 -21.26 -1.52 -12.89
CA PRO A 209 -21.66 -1.29 -14.26
C PRO A 209 -23.13 -0.84 -14.31
N ASP A 210 -23.50 -0.11 -15.36
CA ASP A 210 -24.87 0.33 -15.64
C ASP A 210 -25.49 1.34 -14.65
N CYS A 211 -24.68 1.89 -13.73
CA CYS A 211 -25.06 3.04 -12.91
C CYS A 211 -24.73 4.38 -13.61
N GLY A 212 -25.42 5.45 -13.19
CA GLY A 212 -25.12 6.82 -13.59
C GLY A 212 -23.80 7.35 -12.97
N PRO A 213 -23.59 8.67 -12.96
CA PRO A 213 -22.51 9.28 -12.18
C PRO A 213 -22.61 8.86 -10.70
N PRO A 214 -21.49 8.55 -10.03
CA PRO A 214 -21.52 8.14 -8.63
C PRO A 214 -21.88 9.29 -7.70
N ASP A 215 -22.62 8.99 -6.65
CA ASP A 215 -22.89 9.92 -5.55
C ASP A 215 -21.61 10.21 -4.75
N TRP A 216 -20.74 9.21 -4.61
CA TRP A 216 -19.48 9.31 -3.88
C TRP A 216 -18.30 8.71 -4.64
N ILE A 217 -17.15 9.37 -4.53
CA ILE A 217 -15.86 8.73 -4.84
C ILE A 217 -15.10 8.47 -3.55
N VAL A 218 -14.73 7.22 -3.34
CA VAL A 218 -13.98 6.76 -2.16
C VAL A 218 -12.55 6.44 -2.60
N LEU A 219 -11.54 6.94 -1.90
CA LEU A 219 -10.15 6.55 -2.10
C LEU A 219 -9.72 5.65 -0.94
N ALA A 220 -9.22 4.44 -1.23
CA ALA A 220 -8.73 3.53 -0.19
C ALA A 220 -7.58 2.67 -0.72
N PRO A 221 -6.35 2.81 -0.20
CA PRO A 221 -5.24 1.97 -0.60
C PRO A 221 -5.24 0.63 0.13
N GLY A 222 -4.52 -0.33 -0.47
CA GLY A 222 -4.08 -1.56 0.16
C GLY A 222 -5.11 -2.34 0.97
N GLY A 223 -4.81 -2.61 2.24
CA GLY A 223 -5.59 -3.50 3.11
C GLY A 223 -7.05 -3.08 3.31
N LEU A 224 -7.33 -1.78 3.18
CA LEU A 224 -8.67 -1.23 3.31
C LEU A 224 -9.60 -1.58 2.17
N THR A 225 -9.06 -1.98 1.02
CA THR A 225 -9.83 -2.09 -0.22
C THR A 225 -10.99 -3.08 -0.10
N GLU A 226 -10.79 -4.25 0.51
CA GLU A 226 -11.84 -5.25 0.72
C GLU A 226 -12.95 -4.74 1.65
N ARG A 227 -12.56 -4.00 2.70
CA ARG A 227 -13.52 -3.39 3.64
C ARG A 227 -14.32 -2.28 2.97
N ALA A 228 -13.68 -1.47 2.15
CA ALA A 228 -14.32 -0.45 1.33
C ALA A 228 -15.33 -1.09 0.37
N VAL A 229 -14.92 -2.07 -0.46
CA VAL A 229 -15.83 -2.78 -1.37
C VAL A 229 -17.04 -3.36 -0.64
N THR A 230 -16.85 -3.90 0.57
CA THR A 230 -17.96 -4.39 1.40
C THR A 230 -18.92 -3.29 1.81
N ALA A 231 -18.41 -2.13 2.27
CA ALA A 231 -19.24 -0.98 2.64
C ALA A 231 -19.99 -0.40 1.44
N LEU A 232 -19.31 -0.27 0.30
CA LEU A 232 -19.89 0.21 -0.96
C LEU A 232 -21.00 -0.72 -1.46
N ARG A 233 -20.86 -2.04 -1.28
CA ARG A 233 -21.91 -3.01 -1.59
C ARG A 233 -23.17 -2.74 -0.77
N THR A 234 -23.03 -2.55 0.53
CA THR A 234 -24.15 -2.25 1.43
C THR A 234 -24.82 -0.93 1.05
N LEU A 235 -24.05 0.13 0.82
CA LEU A 235 -24.57 1.42 0.36
C LEU A 235 -25.40 1.30 -0.94
N LEU A 236 -24.90 0.53 -1.91
CA LEU A 236 -25.60 0.34 -3.18
C LEU A 236 -26.90 -0.44 -3.02
N LEU A 237 -26.88 -1.54 -2.26
CA LEU A 237 -28.01 -2.48 -2.18
C LEU A 237 -29.10 -2.04 -1.20
N GLU A 238 -28.73 -1.39 -0.10
CA GLU A 238 -29.66 -1.07 1.00
C GLU A 238 -30.11 0.40 0.96
N GLU A 239 -29.25 1.30 0.48
CA GLU A 239 -29.47 2.75 0.54
C GLU A 239 -29.58 3.41 -0.85
N GLU A 240 -29.42 2.63 -1.92
CA GLU A 240 -29.40 3.10 -3.31
C GLU A 240 -28.32 4.19 -3.59
N ILE A 241 -27.26 4.23 -2.76
CA ILE A 241 -26.14 5.16 -2.91
C ILE A 241 -25.07 4.53 -3.79
N THR A 242 -24.77 5.18 -4.91
CA THR A 242 -23.75 4.73 -5.85
C THR A 242 -22.38 5.29 -5.50
N CYS A 243 -21.38 4.41 -5.41
CA CYS A 243 -20.01 4.79 -5.10
C CYS A 243 -19.03 4.22 -6.12
N GLU A 244 -17.97 4.96 -6.40
CA GLU A 244 -16.77 4.42 -7.04
C GLU A 244 -15.60 4.40 -6.06
N LEU A 245 -14.78 3.36 -6.13
CA LEU A 245 -13.60 3.20 -5.29
C LEU A 245 -12.33 3.34 -6.12
N LEU A 246 -11.45 4.24 -5.71
CA LEU A 246 -10.11 4.43 -6.26
C LEU A 246 -9.08 3.82 -5.31
N VAL A 247 -8.29 2.89 -5.84
CA VAL A 247 -7.30 2.11 -5.10
C VAL A 247 -5.93 2.45 -5.69
N PRO A 248 -5.24 3.47 -5.18
CA PRO A 248 -3.92 3.83 -5.68
C PRO A 248 -2.88 2.79 -5.24
N SER A 249 -1.94 2.45 -6.12
CA SER A 249 -0.76 1.64 -5.73
C SER A 249 0.35 2.50 -5.13
N GLN A 250 0.37 3.80 -5.43
CA GLN A 250 1.36 4.77 -4.95
C GLN A 250 0.72 5.77 -3.99
N LEU A 251 1.32 5.93 -2.81
CA LEU A 251 0.87 6.85 -1.76
C LEU A 251 1.68 8.14 -1.71
N TYR A 252 2.98 8.07 -2.02
CA TYR A 252 3.84 9.26 -2.01
C TYR A 252 4.98 9.13 -3.02
N PRO A 253 5.29 10.20 -3.78
CA PRO A 253 4.44 11.36 -4.00
C PRO A 253 3.16 10.96 -4.74
N PHE A 254 2.01 11.50 -4.33
CA PHE A 254 0.72 11.22 -4.98
C PHE A 254 0.31 12.38 -5.89
N ASP A 255 -0.01 12.06 -7.15
CA ASP A 255 -0.50 13.06 -8.11
C ASP A 255 -2.03 12.99 -8.23
N SER A 256 -2.70 13.65 -7.30
CA SER A 256 -4.17 13.78 -7.31
C SER A 256 -4.69 14.49 -8.56
N LYS A 257 -3.87 15.32 -9.23
CA LYS A 257 -4.30 16.04 -10.45
C LYS A 257 -4.56 15.10 -11.61
N ALA A 258 -3.78 14.03 -11.72
CA ALA A 258 -3.97 13.01 -12.75
C ALA A 258 -5.33 12.30 -12.64
N LEU A 259 -5.92 12.28 -11.44
CA LEU A 259 -7.22 11.64 -11.17
C LEU A 259 -8.40 12.60 -11.28
N LEU A 260 -8.20 13.91 -11.52
CA LEU A 260 -9.28 14.89 -11.61
C LEU A 260 -10.39 14.52 -12.61
N PRO A 261 -10.12 13.92 -13.79
CA PRO A 261 -11.19 13.50 -14.70
C PRO A 261 -12.16 12.50 -14.07
N VAL A 262 -11.67 11.62 -13.19
CA VAL A 262 -12.49 10.64 -12.47
C VAL A 262 -13.11 11.28 -11.24
N LEU A 263 -12.31 11.95 -10.41
CA LEU A 263 -12.74 12.61 -9.16
C LEU A 263 -13.84 13.65 -9.39
N SER A 264 -13.86 14.28 -10.57
CA SER A 264 -14.86 15.27 -10.96
C SER A 264 -16.25 14.71 -11.28
N ARG A 265 -16.43 13.38 -11.23
CA ARG A 265 -17.71 12.71 -11.54
C ARG A 265 -18.65 12.60 -10.35
N ALA A 266 -18.14 12.85 -9.14
CA ALA A 266 -18.92 13.02 -7.92
C ALA A 266 -18.64 14.40 -7.32
N ASP A 267 -19.58 14.93 -6.54
CA ASP A 267 -19.42 16.14 -5.75
C ASP A 267 -19.08 15.86 -4.27
N ARG A 268 -19.02 14.57 -3.90
CA ARG A 268 -18.64 14.09 -2.57
C ARG A 268 -17.51 13.09 -2.68
N ILE A 269 -16.51 13.27 -1.81
CA ILE A 269 -15.31 12.44 -1.82
C ILE A 269 -15.01 12.00 -0.38
N CYS A 270 -14.63 10.74 -0.23
CA CYS A 270 -14.15 10.17 1.02
C CYS A 270 -12.75 9.58 0.81
N VAL A 271 -11.85 9.77 1.77
CA VAL A 271 -10.50 9.19 1.74
C VAL A 271 -10.32 8.33 2.98
N LEU A 272 -9.99 7.05 2.78
CA LEU A 272 -9.82 6.07 3.83
C LEU A 272 -8.33 5.79 4.05
N GLU A 273 -7.91 5.69 5.30
CA GLU A 273 -6.57 5.28 5.69
C GLU A 273 -6.57 4.44 6.97
N ASP A 274 -5.69 3.44 7.06
CA ASP A 274 -5.65 2.51 8.20
C ASP A 274 -4.74 2.98 9.34
N SER A 275 -3.95 4.03 9.11
CA SER A 275 -3.13 4.69 10.13
C SER A 275 -3.99 5.26 11.26
N THR A 276 -3.44 5.25 12.47
CA THR A 276 -3.98 6.02 13.60
C THR A 276 -4.18 7.48 13.17
N ALA A 277 -5.30 8.08 13.57
CA ALA A 277 -5.66 9.47 13.31
C ALA A 277 -4.55 10.48 13.61
N ASP A 278 -4.75 11.70 13.11
CA ASP A 278 -3.87 12.87 13.24
C ASP A 278 -2.58 12.80 12.38
N GLY A 279 -2.53 13.67 11.35
CA GLY A 279 -1.39 13.83 10.46
C GLY A 279 -1.29 12.73 9.40
N THR A 280 -2.44 12.26 8.91
CA THR A 280 -2.54 11.09 8.04
C THR A 280 -2.35 11.45 6.55
N TRP A 281 -2.03 10.46 5.71
CA TRP A 281 -2.04 10.62 4.24
C TRP A 281 -3.42 11.06 3.72
N GLY A 282 -4.50 10.52 4.29
CA GLY A 282 -5.87 10.83 3.92
C GLY A 282 -6.27 12.26 4.24
N GLU A 283 -5.80 12.80 5.37
CA GLU A 283 -5.98 14.22 5.71
C GLU A 283 -5.21 15.14 4.75
N LEU A 284 -3.94 14.81 4.44
CA LEU A 284 -3.15 15.53 3.45
C LEU A 284 -3.85 15.52 2.08
N LEU A 285 -4.33 14.36 1.64
CA LEU A 285 -5.02 14.24 0.36
C LEU A 285 -6.36 14.99 0.36
N ALA A 286 -7.12 14.95 1.46
CA ALA A 286 -8.36 15.70 1.60
C ALA A 286 -8.11 17.20 1.40
N GLN A 287 -7.06 17.75 2.01
CA GLN A 287 -6.68 19.15 1.83
C GLN A 287 -6.31 19.47 0.38
N GLN A 288 -5.49 18.64 -0.28
CA GLN A 288 -5.15 18.83 -1.69
C GLN A 288 -6.39 18.78 -2.60
N LEU A 289 -7.32 17.86 -2.34
CA LEU A 289 -8.54 17.71 -3.12
C LEU A 289 -9.53 18.85 -2.86
N HIS A 290 -9.62 19.38 -1.64
CA HIS A 290 -10.37 20.61 -1.37
C HIS A 290 -9.88 21.75 -2.26
N GLU A 291 -8.56 21.98 -2.33
CA GLU A 291 -7.99 23.05 -3.15
C GLU A 291 -8.27 22.85 -4.65
N GLN A 292 -8.13 21.61 -5.14
CA GLN A 292 -8.27 21.30 -6.56
C GLN A 292 -9.73 21.27 -7.04
N LEU A 293 -10.67 20.89 -6.15
CA LEU A 293 -12.08 20.64 -6.49
C LEU A 293 -13.05 21.54 -5.74
N TRP A 294 -12.60 22.59 -5.05
CA TRP A 294 -13.43 23.47 -4.20
C TRP A 294 -14.76 23.87 -4.84
N SER A 295 -14.74 24.28 -6.11
CA SER A 295 -15.93 24.75 -6.84
C SER A 295 -16.92 23.64 -7.23
N ARG A 296 -16.53 22.37 -7.09
CA ARG A 296 -17.33 21.19 -7.46
C ARG A 296 -17.83 20.41 -6.26
N LEU A 297 -17.17 20.54 -5.11
CA LEU A 297 -17.50 19.78 -3.92
C LEU A 297 -18.78 20.29 -3.27
N ALA A 298 -19.75 19.41 -3.05
CA ALA A 298 -20.97 19.72 -2.30
C ALA A 298 -20.72 19.80 -0.79
N ARG A 299 -19.70 19.08 -0.30
CA ARG A 299 -19.26 19.02 1.10
C ARG A 299 -17.72 18.95 1.12
N PRO A 300 -17.07 19.32 2.24
CA PRO A 300 -15.67 18.98 2.43
C PRO A 300 -15.43 17.49 2.19
N VAL A 301 -14.38 17.13 1.45
CA VAL A 301 -13.78 15.78 1.43
C VAL A 301 -13.70 15.22 2.86
N LEU A 302 -14.19 13.99 3.02
CA LEU A 302 -14.29 13.27 4.28
C LEU A 302 -13.08 12.34 4.47
N PRO A 303 -12.05 12.74 5.24
CA PRO A 303 -11.01 11.81 5.66
C PRO A 303 -11.53 10.89 6.77
N LEU A 304 -11.27 9.59 6.66
CA LEU A 304 -11.54 8.59 7.70
C LEU A 304 -10.26 7.81 7.98
N SER A 305 -9.95 7.65 9.25
CA SER A 305 -8.77 6.93 9.75
C SER A 305 -9.14 6.00 10.89
N ALA A 306 -8.19 5.17 11.34
CA ALA A 306 -8.34 4.45 12.60
C ALA A 306 -8.43 5.43 13.79
N GLU A 307 -9.06 5.00 14.88
CA GLU A 307 -9.17 5.78 16.12
C GLU A 307 -7.79 6.16 16.67
N PRO A 308 -7.65 7.29 17.40
CA PRO A 308 -6.41 7.74 18.02
C PRO A 308 -6.04 6.88 19.25
N SER A 309 -5.86 5.58 19.02
CA SER A 309 -5.65 4.57 20.04
C SER A 309 -4.61 3.55 19.63
N ILE A 310 -4.06 2.86 20.63
CA ILE A 310 -3.20 1.70 20.42
C ILE A 310 -4.07 0.53 19.95
N VAL A 311 -3.63 -0.18 18.90
CA VAL A 311 -4.34 -1.36 18.38
C VAL A 311 -4.28 -2.51 19.40
N PRO A 312 -5.42 -2.92 19.99
CA PRO A 312 -5.44 -3.96 21.02
C PRO A 312 -5.42 -5.37 20.40
N THR A 313 -5.05 -6.37 21.21
CA THR A 313 -5.03 -7.79 20.78
C THR A 313 -6.43 -8.41 20.71
N ALA A 314 -7.35 -7.99 21.58
CA ALA A 314 -8.68 -8.57 21.63
C ALA A 314 -9.51 -8.15 20.40
N ALA A 315 -9.98 -9.12 19.62
CA ALA A 315 -10.58 -8.87 18.31
C ALA A 315 -11.75 -7.86 18.32
N HIS A 316 -12.60 -7.86 19.34
CA HIS A 316 -13.71 -6.90 19.44
C HIS A 316 -13.20 -5.47 19.68
N LEU A 317 -12.16 -5.29 20.50
CA LEU A 317 -11.54 -3.97 20.69
C LEU A 317 -10.70 -3.54 19.49
N GLU A 318 -10.08 -4.50 18.77
CA GLU A 318 -9.35 -4.21 17.53
C GLU A 318 -10.30 -3.68 16.45
N HIS A 319 -11.50 -4.27 16.38
CA HIS A 319 -12.58 -3.83 15.51
C HIS A 319 -13.07 -2.42 15.84
N ASP A 320 -13.11 -2.05 17.13
CA ASP A 320 -13.51 -0.71 17.57
C ASP A 320 -12.46 0.36 17.22
N VAL A 321 -11.18 0.00 17.08
CA VAL A 321 -10.09 0.93 16.76
C VAL A 321 -9.86 1.09 15.27
N LEU A 322 -9.84 -0.01 14.51
CA LEU A 322 -9.53 0.01 13.09
C LEU A 322 -10.78 0.33 12.26
N LEU A 323 -10.60 0.87 11.05
CA LEU A 323 -11.70 1.08 10.13
C LEU A 323 -12.37 -0.25 9.73
N GLN A 324 -13.69 -0.26 9.74
CA GLN A 324 -14.53 -1.42 9.43
C GLN A 324 -15.55 -1.07 8.35
N PRO A 325 -16.10 -2.05 7.62
CA PRO A 325 -17.15 -1.77 6.64
C PRO A 325 -18.33 -0.98 7.23
N SER A 326 -18.71 -1.29 8.48
CA SER A 326 -19.78 -0.61 9.21
C SER A 326 -19.45 0.85 9.54
N THR A 327 -18.20 1.15 9.91
CA THR A 327 -17.79 2.52 10.21
C THR A 327 -17.70 3.38 8.94
N ILE A 328 -17.20 2.81 7.84
CA ILE A 328 -17.19 3.45 6.51
C ILE A 328 -18.63 3.76 6.05
N HIS A 329 -19.51 2.76 6.09
CA HIS A 329 -20.92 2.90 5.74
C HIS A 329 -21.60 4.02 6.55
N ARG A 330 -21.48 3.97 7.90
CA ARG A 330 -22.08 4.96 8.79
C ARG A 330 -21.59 6.37 8.49
N ALA A 331 -20.29 6.56 8.30
CA ALA A 331 -19.70 7.87 8.03
C ALA A 331 -20.20 8.46 6.70
N ILE A 332 -20.30 7.65 5.64
CA ILE A 332 -20.86 8.08 4.36
C ILE A 332 -22.35 8.44 4.50
N MET A 333 -23.14 7.65 5.23
CA MET A 333 -24.55 7.94 5.48
C MET A 333 -24.76 9.22 6.28
N GLU A 334 -23.93 9.48 7.30
CA GLU A 334 -23.98 10.71 8.08
C GLU A 334 -23.60 11.93 7.26
N ALA A 335 -22.55 11.83 6.43
CA ALA A 335 -22.13 12.91 5.55
C ALA A 335 -23.05 13.12 4.34
N THR A 336 -23.93 12.15 4.05
CA THR A 336 -24.90 12.23 2.96
C THR A 336 -26.12 13.10 3.31
N LYS A 337 -26.46 13.15 4.60
CA LYS A 337 -27.56 13.95 5.16
C LYS A 337 -27.28 15.47 5.13
#